data_AF-A0AAW2TPC7-F1
#
_entry.id   AF-A0AAW2TPC7-F1
#
_cell.length_a   1.000
_cell.length_b   1.000
_cell.length_c   1.000
_cell.angle_alpha   90.00
_cell.angle_beta   90.00
_cell.angle_gamma   90.00
#
_symmetry.space_group_name_H-M   'P 1'
#
loop_
_entity.id
_entity.type
_entity.pdbx_description
1 polymer ?
#
loop_
_entity_poly.entity_id
_entity_poly.type
_entity_poly.pdbx_seq_one_letter_code
_entity_poly.pdbx_strand_id
1 'polypeptide(L)'
;MEKIDACRNSCMLYWKDNINLEYCKFCGEARYEPTKERNSNRKKTPFAILRYLPLTPRLQRLYASQATAKQITWHANHQTEEGSMCHPSDVEA
;
A
#
# COMPACT_ATOMS: atom_id res chain seq x y z
N MET A 1 0.40 -11.51 2.91
CA MET A 1 1.11 -10.26 3.23
C MET A 1 2.31 -10.20 2.32
N GLU A 2 2.24 -9.32 1.35
CA GLU A 2 3.21 -9.26 0.26
C GLU A 2 4.40 -8.42 0.72
N LYS A 3 5.61 -8.85 0.37
CA LYS A 3 6.83 -8.10 0.63
C LYS A 3 7.26 -7.48 -0.68
N ILE A 4 7.37 -6.17 -0.69
CA ILE A 4 7.79 -5.38 -1.84
C ILE A 4 9.08 -4.70 -1.43
N ASP A 5 10.15 -4.91 -2.19
CA ASP A 5 11.41 -4.23 -1.91
C ASP A 5 11.24 -2.74 -2.18
N ALA A 6 11.84 -1.92 -1.33
CA ALA A 6 11.83 -0.47 -1.46
C ALA A 6 13.25 0.07 -1.56
N CYS A 7 13.38 1.24 -2.16
CA CYS A 7 14.62 2.00 -2.08
C CYS A 7 14.92 2.34 -0.61
N ARG A 8 16.21 2.34 -0.22
CA ARG A 8 16.66 2.73 1.12
C ARG A 8 16.11 4.10 1.56
N ASN A 9 16.10 5.05 0.63
CA ASN A 9 15.58 6.41 0.83
C ASN A 9 14.07 6.54 0.55
N SER A 10 13.36 5.41 0.39
CA SER A 10 11.91 5.36 0.10
C SER A 10 11.45 6.09 -1.18
N CYS A 11 12.36 6.41 -2.10
CA CYS A 11 12.04 7.13 -3.34
C CYS A 11 11.17 6.32 -4.31
N MET A 12 11.28 4.99 -4.29
CA MET A 12 10.52 4.09 -5.17
C MET A 12 10.39 2.69 -4.60
N LEU A 13 9.43 1.94 -5.15
CA LEU A 13 9.23 0.52 -4.91
C LEU A 13 9.71 -0.30 -6.11
N TYR A 14 10.37 -1.42 -5.84
CA TYR A 14 10.77 -2.41 -6.85
C TYR A 14 9.59 -3.34 -7.14
N TRP A 15 8.53 -2.78 -7.72
CA TRP A 15 7.27 -3.46 -8.02
C TRP A 15 6.88 -3.30 -9.49
N LYS A 16 6.14 -4.28 -10.03
CA LYS A 16 5.72 -4.40 -11.43
C LYS A 16 6.91 -4.18 -12.38
N ASP A 17 6.89 -3.12 -13.18
CA ASP A 17 7.89 -2.82 -14.20
C ASP A 17 9.28 -2.54 -13.61
N ASN A 18 9.35 -2.21 -12.32
CA ASN A 18 10.60 -1.91 -11.62
C ASN A 18 11.22 -3.14 -10.91
N ILE A 19 10.64 -4.33 -11.05
CA ILE A 19 11.05 -5.52 -10.28
C ILE A 19 12.46 -6.01 -10.62
N ASN A 20 12.97 -5.73 -11.81
CA ASN A 20 14.30 -6.18 -12.26
C ASN A 20 15.40 -5.15 -12.00
N LEU A 21 15.07 -3.99 -11.41
CA LEU A 21 16.04 -2.96 -11.14
C LEU A 21 16.85 -3.32 -9.89
N GLU A 22 18.16 -3.15 -10.01
CA GLU A 22 19.09 -3.27 -8.89
C GLU A 22 19.45 -1.91 -8.28
N TYR A 23 19.11 -0.82 -8.96
CA TYR A 23 19.39 0.55 -8.52
C TYR A 23 18.13 1.42 -8.61
N CYS A 24 18.02 2.37 -7.69
CA CYS A 24 16.94 3.33 -7.65
C CYS A 24 17.03 4.31 -8.82
N LYS A 25 15.94 4.51 -9.56
CA LYS A 25 15.87 5.47 -10.68
C LYS A 25 16.05 6.92 -10.26
N PHE A 26 15.76 7.25 -9.00
CA PHE A 26 15.73 8.63 -8.51
C PHE A 26 17.00 9.03 -7.75
N CYS A 27 17.53 8.15 -6.90
CA CYS A 27 18.69 8.46 -6.08
C CYS A 27 19.92 7.59 -6.39
N GLY A 28 19.85 6.67 -7.35
CA GLY A 28 20.98 5.82 -7.75
C GLY A 28 21.41 4.76 -6.73
N GLU A 29 20.80 4.74 -5.54
CA GLU A 29 21.15 3.81 -4.47
C GLU A 29 20.87 2.35 -4.85
N ALA A 30 21.71 1.45 -4.36
CA ALA A 30 21.56 0.02 -4.57
C ALA A 30 20.31 -0.52 -3.85
N ARG A 31 19.68 -1.52 -4.47
CA ARG A 31 18.56 -2.26 -3.88
C ARG A 31 18.98 -3.18 -2.74
N TYR A 32 20.14 -3.81 -2.88
CA TYR A 32 20.59 -4.90 -2.02
C TYR A 32 21.81 -4.50 -1.19
N GLU A 33 21.86 -5.01 0.04
CA GLU A 33 23.04 -4.85 0.91
C GLU A 33 24.26 -5.57 0.31
N PRO A 34 25.47 -5.00 0.47
CA PRO A 34 26.69 -5.63 -0.01
C PRO A 34 26.98 -6.90 0.79
N THR A 35 27.03 -8.05 0.10
CA THR A 35 27.38 -9.33 0.72
C THR A 35 28.88 -9.36 1.04
N LYS A 36 29.24 -9.55 2.32
CA LYS A 36 30.65 -9.55 2.78
C LYS A 36 31.48 -10.78 2.37
N GLU A 37 30.87 -11.81 1.78
CA GLU A 37 31.52 -13.08 1.46
C GLU A 37 31.38 -13.44 -0.03
N ARG A 38 32.44 -13.97 -0.64
CA ARG A 38 32.53 -14.41 -2.05
C ARG A 38 31.67 -15.63 -2.40
N ASN A 39 30.78 -16.07 -1.51
CA ASN A 39 29.91 -17.20 -1.77
C ASN A 39 28.74 -16.75 -2.65
N SER A 40 28.81 -17.09 -3.94
CA SER A 40 27.86 -16.71 -5.01
C SER A 40 26.41 -17.15 -4.76
N ASN A 41 26.16 -18.04 -3.80
CA ASN A 41 24.86 -18.69 -3.60
C ASN A 41 24.03 -18.09 -2.45
N ARG A 42 24.44 -16.98 -1.84
CA ARG A 42 23.65 -16.34 -0.78
C ARG A 42 22.54 -15.46 -1.38
N LYS A 43 21.31 -15.61 -0.84
CA LYS A 43 20.15 -14.81 -1.26
C LYS A 43 20.41 -13.32 -1.01
N LYS A 44 20.26 -12.48 -2.04
CA LYS A 44 20.41 -11.02 -1.93
C LYS A 44 19.38 -10.46 -0.94
N THR A 45 19.83 -9.65 0.03
CA THR A 45 18.96 -9.01 1.04
C THR A 45 18.73 -7.55 0.63
N PRO A 46 17.48 -7.10 0.42
CA PRO A 46 17.20 -5.71 0.08
C PRO A 46 17.40 -4.79 1.29
N PHE A 47 17.79 -3.54 1.06
CA PHE A 47 17.97 -2.53 2.13
C PHE A 47 16.67 -2.17 2.86
N ALA A 48 15.54 -2.15 2.14
CA ALA A 48 14.24 -1.81 2.71
C ALA A 48 13.15 -2.71 2.12
N ILE A 49 12.17 -3.07 2.94
CA ILE A 49 11.03 -3.92 2.55
C ILE A 49 9.74 -3.23 3.02
N LEU A 50 8.89 -2.87 2.07
CA LEU A 50 7.51 -2.49 2.33
C LEU A 50 6.65 -3.76 2.44
N ARG A 51 5.79 -3.81 3.45
CA ARG A 51 4.84 -4.91 3.64
C ARG A 51 3.46 -4.45 3.18
N TYR A 52 3.00 -4.98 2.04
CA TYR A 52 1.68 -4.71 1.52
C TYR A 52 0.66 -5.70 2.09
N LEU A 53 -0.45 -5.15 2.60
CA LEU A 53 -1.58 -5.93 3.06
C LEU A 53 -2.75 -5.69 2.11
N PRO A 54 -3.24 -6.72 1.40
CA PRO A 54 -4.26 -6.54 0.37
C PRO A 54 -5.54 -5.98 0.98
N LEU A 55 -6.00 -4.86 0.42
CA LEU A 55 -7.17 -4.14 0.92
C LEU A 55 -8.48 -4.84 0.58
N THR A 56 -8.60 -5.35 -0.65
CA THR A 56 -9.82 -6.01 -1.15
C THR A 56 -10.38 -7.08 -0.20
N PRO A 57 -9.61 -8.10 0.25
CA PRO A 57 -10.15 -9.13 1.15
C PRO A 57 -10.48 -8.60 2.55
N ARG A 58 -9.96 -7.43 2.94
CA ARG A 58 -10.31 -6.77 4.19
C ARG A 58 -11.61 -5.99 4.05
N LEU A 59 -11.74 -5.25 2.96
CA LEU A 59 -12.98 -4.57 2.60
C LEU A 59 -14.13 -5.59 2.46
N GLN A 60 -13.95 -6.68 1.72
CA GLN A 60 -14.96 -7.75 1.62
C GLN A 60 -15.44 -8.24 2.99
N ARG A 61 -14.51 -8.43 3.93
CA ARG A 61 -14.86 -8.82 5.31
C ARG A 61 -15.62 -7.74 6.08
N LEU A 62 -15.25 -6.47 5.91
CA LEU A 62 -15.98 -5.35 6.52
C LEU A 62 -17.41 -5.23 5.97
N TYR A 63 -17.60 -5.48 4.68
CA TYR A 63 -18.91 -5.45 4.03
C TYR A 63 -19.76 -6.71 4.26
N ALA A 64 -19.19 -7.79 4.80
CA ALA A 64 -19.93 -9.02 5.08
C ALA A 64 -20.97 -8.87 6.21
N SER A 65 -20.76 -7.91 7.12
CA SER A 65 -21.71 -7.56 8.18
C SER A 65 -22.68 -6.50 7.69
N GLN A 66 -23.99 -6.76 7.76
CA GLN A 66 -25.00 -5.78 7.34
C GLN A 66 -24.95 -4.49 8.16
N ALA A 67 -24.68 -4.59 9.47
CA ALA A 67 -24.55 -3.42 10.34
C ALA A 67 -23.36 -2.54 9.93
N THR A 68 -22.21 -3.16 9.67
CA THR A 68 -20.98 -2.47 9.27
C THR A 68 -21.09 -1.95 7.84
N ALA A 69 -21.70 -2.70 6.93
CA ALA A 69 -21.94 -2.28 5.55
C ALA A 69 -22.82 -1.03 5.48
N LYS A 70 -23.88 -0.93 6.30
CA LYS A 70 -24.72 0.28 6.40
C LYS A 70 -23.91 1.51 6.81
N GLN A 71 -22.98 1.36 7.74
CA GLN A 71 -22.11 2.46 8.19
C GLN A 71 -21.11 2.87 7.12
N ILE A 72 -20.44 1.91 6.46
CA ILE A 72 -19.41 2.22 5.46
C ILE A 72 -20.03 2.80 4.18
N THR A 73 -21.25 2.39 3.81
CA THR A 73 -21.98 2.91 2.64
C THR A 73 -22.82 4.14 2.92
N TRP A 74 -22.80 4.66 4.16
CA TRP A 74 -23.64 5.79 4.56
C TRP A 74 -23.42 7.02 3.69
N HIS A 75 -22.16 7.38 3.40
CA HIS A 75 -21.82 8.54 2.57
C HIS A 75 -22.46 8.50 1.17
N ALA A 76 -22.64 7.31 0.58
CA ALA A 76 -23.20 7.16 -0.77
C ALA A 76 -24.73 7.01 -0.78
N ASN A 77 -25.31 6.46 0.29
CA ASN A 77 -26.75 6.17 0.38
C ASN A 77 -27.52 7.24 1.15
N HIS A 78 -26.84 8.13 1.87
CA HIS A 78 -27.48 9.16 2.65
C HIS A 78 -28.08 10.22 1.72
N GLN A 79 -29.40 10.38 1.79
CA GLN A 79 -30.09 11.52 1.22
C GLN A 79 -30.24 12.57 2.30
N THR A 80 -29.75 13.78 2.04
CA THR A 80 -29.99 14.94 2.88
C THR A 80 -31.39 15.49 2.57
N GLU A 81 -32.23 15.61 3.59
CA GLU A 81 -33.52 16.31 3.45
C GLU A 81 -33.26 17.82 3.41
N GLU A 82 -33.89 18.54 2.47
CA GLU A 82 -33.78 20.00 2.40
C GLU A 82 -34.23 20.63 3.73
N GLY A 83 -33.33 21.38 4.36
CA GLY A 83 -33.57 22.06 5.64
C GLY A 83 -33.10 21.31 6.89
N SER A 84 -32.57 20.10 6.77
CA SER A 84 -31.95 19.37 7.89
C SER A 84 -30.44 19.62 7.97
N MET A 85 -29.92 19.92 9.16
CA MET A 85 -28.47 19.97 9.39
C MET A 85 -27.91 18.55 9.42
N CYS A 86 -27.44 18.08 8.26
CA CYS A 86 -26.75 16.80 8.13
C CYS A 86 -25.24 16.99 8.32
N HIS A 87 -24.57 15.94 8.82
CA HIS A 87 -23.12 15.92 8.85
C HIS A 87 -22.61 15.92 7.40
N PRO A 88 -21.71 16.84 7.01
CA PRO A 88 -21.23 16.92 5.63
C PRO A 88 -20.65 15.57 5.21
N SER A 89 -21.26 14.98 4.17
CA SER A 89 -20.85 13.68 3.62
C SER A 89 -19.52 13.77 2.88
N ASP A 90 -19.18 14.95 2.37
CA ASP A 90 -17.96 15.25 1.64
C ASP A 90 -17.27 16.45 2.28
N VAL A 91 -16.01 16.27 2.69
CA VAL A 91 -15.04 17.36 2.68
C VAL A 91 -14.55 17.44 1.24
N GLU A 92 -14.71 18.59 0.58
CA GLU A 92 -14.02 18.86 -0.68
C GLU A 92 -12.51 18.66 -0.46
N ALA A 93 -11.90 17.83 -1.32
CA ALA A 93 -10.47 17.57 -1.31
C ALA A 93 -9.70 18.67 -2.05
#